data_AF-A0A2A5RX24-F1
#
_entry.id   AF-A0A2A5RX24-F1
#
_cell.length_a   1.000
_cell.length_b   1.000
_cell.length_c   1.000
_cell.angle_alpha   90.00
_cell.angle_beta   90.00
_cell.angle_gamma   90.00
#
_symmetry.space_group_name_H-M   'P 1'
#
loop_
_entity.id
_entity.type
_entity.pdbx_description
1 polymer ?
#
loop_
_entity_poly.entity_id
_entity_poly.type
_entity_poly.pdbx_seq_one_letter_code
_entity_poly.pdbx_strand_id
1 'polypeptide(L)'
;MLNKTFLEAVFLTSRGYRLKALGVLCLLTGMSILIFIFYQFYKRIVCKRKIAKALVYYVLLVVLSGILLGCLGKVLYDYLGRDYKSIKQVIWLLTTLIQGTLRFIFIYYCLMTYQSTKFEWKSKRFLKMLLGICLLLSFSIVFSIVYPIFSSPVMFLSDIIIATSSVYVEGVKLKKESCIAK
;
A
#
# COMPACT_ATOMS: atom_id res chain seq x y z
N MET A 1 -22.98 -1.18 -49.32
CA MET A 1 -22.59 -2.06 -48.19
C MET A 1 -21.47 -1.46 -47.30
N LEU A 2 -20.71 -0.46 -47.76
CA LEU A 2 -19.57 0.16 -47.04
C LEU A 2 -19.94 1.08 -45.85
N ASN A 3 -21.19 1.54 -45.76
CA ASN A 3 -21.60 2.55 -44.77
C ASN A 3 -21.79 1.96 -43.35
N LYS A 4 -22.25 0.70 -43.23
CA LYS A 4 -22.53 0.08 -41.92
C LYS A 4 -21.24 -0.29 -41.17
N THR A 5 -20.26 -0.85 -41.88
CA THR A 5 -18.97 -1.25 -41.30
C THR A 5 -18.13 -0.06 -40.87
N PHE A 6 -18.21 1.07 -41.60
CA PHE A 6 -17.53 2.31 -41.22
C PHE A 6 -18.19 2.97 -40.00
N LEU A 7 -19.53 2.99 -39.94
CA LEU A 7 -20.27 3.48 -38.77
C LEU A 7 -19.99 2.66 -37.51
N GLU A 8 -19.94 1.33 -37.61
CA GLU A 8 -19.60 0.45 -36.48
C GLU A 8 -18.15 0.64 -36.01
N ALA A 9 -17.20 0.78 -36.93
CA ALA A 9 -15.81 1.07 -36.59
C ALA A 9 -15.67 2.42 -35.85
N VAL A 10 -16.32 3.47 -36.36
CA VAL A 10 -16.35 4.80 -35.71
C VAL A 10 -17.05 4.75 -34.35
N PHE A 11 -18.12 3.97 -34.20
CA PHE A 11 -18.81 3.80 -32.92
C PHE A 11 -17.99 3.02 -31.89
N LEU A 12 -17.23 2.01 -32.31
CA LEU A 12 -16.35 1.22 -31.45
C LEU A 12 -15.14 2.05 -31.00
N THR A 13 -14.53 2.83 -31.90
CA THR A 13 -13.48 3.80 -31.54
C THR A 13 -14.04 4.89 -30.62
N SER A 14 -15.29 5.31 -30.84
CA SER A 14 -16.00 6.30 -30.03
C SER A 14 -16.28 5.81 -28.59
N ARG A 15 -16.73 4.56 -28.41
CA ARG A 15 -16.93 3.96 -27.07
C ARG A 15 -15.61 3.82 -26.31
N GLY A 16 -14.52 3.48 -26.99
CA GLY A 16 -13.19 3.36 -26.40
C GLY A 16 -12.67 4.69 -25.82
N TYR A 17 -12.84 5.81 -26.52
CA TYR A 17 -12.43 7.12 -25.98
C TYR A 17 -13.32 7.55 -24.81
N ARG A 18 -14.63 7.30 -24.87
CA ARG A 18 -15.56 7.66 -23.79
C ARG A 18 -15.23 6.91 -22.50
N LEU A 19 -14.92 5.60 -22.59
CA LEU A 19 -14.51 4.81 -21.42
C LEU A 19 -13.19 5.30 -20.84
N LYS A 20 -12.19 5.60 -21.70
CA LYS A 20 -10.91 6.15 -21.27
C LYS A 20 -11.08 7.52 -20.61
N ALA A 21 -11.88 8.40 -21.19
CA ALA A 21 -12.17 9.72 -20.64
C ALA A 21 -12.91 9.63 -19.30
N LEU A 22 -13.87 8.72 -19.18
CA LEU A 22 -14.60 8.48 -17.92
C LEU A 22 -13.67 7.91 -16.84
N GLY A 23 -12.74 7.02 -17.22
CA GLY A 23 -11.68 6.55 -16.33
C GLY A 23 -10.77 7.67 -15.84
N VAL A 24 -10.32 8.56 -16.74
CA VAL A 24 -9.50 9.72 -16.37
C VAL A 24 -10.24 10.69 -15.45
N LEU A 25 -11.52 10.97 -15.73
CA LEU A 25 -12.36 11.81 -14.87
C LEU A 25 -12.53 11.20 -13.47
N CYS A 26 -12.76 9.88 -13.40
CA CYS A 26 -12.86 9.16 -12.15
C CYS A 26 -11.55 9.23 -11.35
N LEU A 27 -10.39 9.07 -12.02
CA LEU A 27 -9.07 9.21 -11.42
C LEU A 27 -8.82 10.63 -10.89
N LEU A 28 -9.12 11.67 -11.69
CA LEU A 28 -8.95 13.07 -11.27
C LEU A 28 -9.84 13.41 -10.08
N THR A 29 -11.09 12.93 -10.09
CA THR A 29 -12.05 13.15 -9.00
C THR A 29 -11.59 12.43 -7.73
N GLY A 30 -11.17 11.17 -7.85
CA GLY A 30 -10.64 10.39 -6.72
C GLY A 30 -9.39 11.02 -6.11
N MET A 31 -8.44 11.49 -6.94
CA MET A 31 -7.25 12.19 -6.49
C MET A 31 -7.58 13.51 -5.80
N SER A 32 -8.54 14.27 -6.31
CA SER A 32 -9.00 15.53 -5.71
C SER A 32 -9.61 15.31 -4.32
N ILE A 33 -10.45 14.28 -4.17
CA ILE A 33 -11.03 13.89 -2.88
C ILE A 33 -9.94 13.45 -1.90
N LEU A 34 -8.97 12.64 -2.35
CA LEU A 34 -7.84 12.21 -1.53
C LEU A 34 -7.02 13.39 -1.02
N ILE A 35 -6.69 14.35 -1.89
CA ILE A 35 -5.94 15.56 -1.50
C ILE A 35 -6.72 16.38 -0.48
N PHE A 36 -8.03 16.55 -0.69
CA PHE A 36 -8.89 17.28 0.23
C PHE A 36 -8.94 16.64 1.63
N ILE A 37 -9.15 15.31 1.69
CA ILE A 37 -9.15 14.55 2.94
C ILE A 37 -7.78 14.66 3.63
N PHE A 38 -6.70 14.49 2.87
CA PHE A 38 -5.34 14.57 3.40
C PHE A 38 -5.03 15.95 3.98
N TYR A 39 -5.42 17.02 3.28
CA TYR A 39 -5.28 18.40 3.74
C TYR A 39 -6.07 18.64 5.04
N GLN A 40 -7.32 18.18 5.10
CA GLN A 40 -8.16 18.34 6.27
C GLN A 40 -7.61 17.57 7.48
N PHE A 41 -7.07 16.37 7.26
CA PHE A 41 -6.40 15.58 8.29
C PHE A 41 -5.13 16.28 8.78
N TYR A 42 -4.27 16.73 7.86
CA TYR A 42 -3.04 17.44 8.18
C TYR A 42 -3.28 18.71 9.00
N LYS A 43 -4.34 19.47 8.69
CA LYS A 43 -4.70 20.69 9.44
C LYS A 43 -4.97 20.39 10.92
N ARG A 44 -5.59 19.25 11.22
CA ARG A 44 -6.05 18.86 12.57
C ARG A 44 -4.99 18.15 13.42
N ILE A 45 -3.87 17.74 12.84
CA ILE A 45 -2.78 17.07 13.58
C ILE A 45 -1.99 18.10 14.41
N VAL A 46 -1.86 17.84 15.71
CA VAL A 46 -1.04 18.67 16.63
C VAL A 46 0.46 18.37 16.46
N CYS A 47 0.84 17.12 16.15
CA CYS A 47 2.24 16.66 16.05
C CYS A 47 2.84 16.74 14.62
N LYS A 48 2.58 17.83 13.88
CA LYS A 48 2.92 17.95 12.44
C LYS A 48 4.40 17.67 12.13
N ARG A 49 5.32 18.22 12.93
CA ARG A 49 6.77 18.14 12.66
C ARG A 49 7.34 16.73 12.84
N LYS A 50 6.85 15.97 13.82
CA LYS A 50 7.30 14.58 14.07
C LYS A 50 6.78 13.63 12.98
N ILE A 51 5.51 13.75 12.63
CA ILE A 51 4.87 12.93 11.58
C ILE A 51 5.47 13.26 10.20
N ALA A 52 5.73 14.54 9.90
CA ALA A 52 6.37 14.93 8.65
C ALA A 52 7.79 14.35 8.51
N LYS A 53 8.61 14.39 9.58
CA LYS A 53 9.92 13.73 9.58
C LYS A 53 9.82 12.22 9.37
N ALA A 54 8.90 11.55 10.07
CA ALA A 54 8.66 10.12 9.91
C ALA A 54 8.23 9.75 8.48
N LEU A 55 7.40 10.60 7.84
CA LEU A 55 7.00 10.42 6.45
C LEU A 55 8.19 10.54 5.49
N VAL A 56 9.07 11.52 5.69
CA VAL A 56 10.30 11.67 4.88
C VAL A 56 11.19 10.43 5.02
N TYR A 57 11.42 9.95 6.25
CA TYR A 57 12.19 8.73 6.47
C TYR A 57 11.53 7.49 5.83
N TYR A 58 10.21 7.36 5.93
CA TYR A 58 9.47 6.29 5.28
C TYR A 58 9.66 6.32 3.76
N VAL A 59 9.45 7.47 3.12
CA VAL A 59 9.64 7.62 1.67
C VAL A 59 11.07 7.31 1.28
N LEU A 60 12.06 7.82 2.03
CA LEU A 60 13.47 7.56 1.78
C LEU A 60 13.79 6.06 1.84
N LEU A 61 13.30 5.35 2.87
CA LEU A 61 13.49 3.90 3.02
C LEU A 61 12.82 3.10 1.89
N VAL A 62 11.61 3.50 1.47
CA VAL A 62 10.92 2.86 0.34
C VAL A 62 11.68 3.06 -0.96
N VAL A 63 12.21 4.27 -1.22
CA VAL A 63 12.99 4.55 -2.42
C VAL A 63 14.32 3.79 -2.40
N LEU A 64 15.05 3.83 -1.27
CA LEU A 64 16.32 3.10 -1.11
C LEU A 64 16.13 1.60 -1.27
N SER A 65 15.12 1.02 -0.64
CA SER A 65 14.81 -0.41 -0.81
C SER A 65 14.43 -0.74 -2.25
N GLY A 66 13.66 0.11 -2.92
CA GLY A 66 13.35 -0.06 -4.35
C GLY A 66 14.60 -0.08 -5.24
N ILE A 67 15.54 0.85 -5.03
CA ILE A 67 16.79 0.91 -5.78
C ILE A 67 17.65 -0.33 -5.51
N LEU A 68 17.83 -0.69 -4.23
CA LEU A 68 18.61 -1.88 -3.84
C LEU A 68 18.05 -3.15 -4.47
N LEU A 69 16.73 -3.34 -4.45
CA LEU A 69 16.06 -4.49 -5.04
C LEU A 69 16.13 -4.50 -6.57
N GLY A 70 16.06 -3.32 -7.20
CA GLY A 70 16.28 -3.18 -8.64
C GLY A 70 17.69 -3.58 -9.06
N CYS A 71 18.71 -3.11 -8.33
CA CYS A 71 20.10 -3.50 -8.55
C CYS A 71 20.32 -5.00 -8.30
N LEU A 72 19.79 -5.54 -7.20
CA LEU A 72 19.81 -6.98 -6.90
C LEU A 72 19.16 -7.78 -8.02
N GLY A 73 18.05 -7.29 -8.57
CA GLY A 73 17.36 -7.93 -9.68
C GLY A 73 18.21 -8.04 -10.94
N LYS A 74 18.93 -6.97 -11.28
CA LYS A 74 19.86 -6.96 -12.42
C LYS A 74 21.02 -7.93 -12.20
N VAL A 75 21.64 -7.90 -11.02
CA VAL A 75 22.72 -8.84 -10.68
C VAL A 75 22.23 -10.30 -10.74
N LEU A 76 21.04 -10.59 -10.20
CA LEU A 76 20.45 -11.93 -10.27
C LEU A 76 20.24 -12.39 -11.72
N TYR A 77 19.79 -11.49 -12.59
CA TYR A 77 19.60 -11.78 -14.02
C TYR A 77 20.92 -12.10 -14.71
N ASP A 78 21.93 -11.26 -14.50
CA ASP A 78 23.24 -11.42 -15.12
C ASP A 78 23.95 -12.70 -14.62
N TYR A 79 23.77 -13.09 -13.36
CA TYR A 79 24.42 -14.29 -12.77
C TYR A 79 23.70 -15.61 -13.05
N LEU A 80 22.36 -15.66 -12.96
CA LEU A 80 21.64 -16.93 -13.07
C LEU A 80 21.28 -17.32 -14.50
N GLY A 81 21.33 -16.39 -15.46
CA GLY A 81 20.88 -16.64 -16.84
C GLY A 81 19.43 -17.18 -16.94
N ARG A 82 18.64 -17.03 -15.86
CA ARG A 82 17.27 -17.53 -15.77
C ARG A 82 16.30 -16.63 -16.53
N ASP A 83 15.13 -17.19 -16.83
CA ASP A 83 14.01 -16.44 -17.39
C ASP A 83 13.71 -15.18 -16.55
N TYR A 84 13.67 -14.04 -17.24
CA TYR A 84 13.38 -12.72 -16.67
C TYR A 84 12.07 -12.72 -15.88
N LYS A 85 11.10 -13.55 -16.29
CA LYS A 85 9.80 -13.70 -15.61
C LYS A 85 9.95 -14.18 -14.17
N SER A 86 10.80 -15.18 -13.92
CA SER A 86 11.02 -15.72 -12.57
C SER A 86 11.73 -14.71 -11.68
N ILE A 87 12.73 -14.00 -12.21
CA ILE A 87 13.47 -12.97 -11.46
C ILE A 87 12.54 -11.81 -11.11
N LYS A 88 11.74 -11.35 -12.07
CA LYS A 88 10.73 -10.30 -11.84
C LYS A 88 9.74 -10.71 -10.73
N GLN A 89 9.30 -11.96 -10.72
CA GLN A 89 8.38 -12.46 -9.69
C GLN A 89 9.02 -12.48 -8.30
N VAL A 90 10.29 -12.89 -8.18
CA VAL A 90 11.04 -12.87 -6.92
C VAL A 90 11.24 -11.44 -6.41
N ILE A 91 11.67 -10.53 -7.28
CA ILE A 91 11.82 -9.11 -6.93
C ILE A 91 10.47 -8.55 -6.48
N TRP A 92 9.41 -8.82 -7.23
CA TRP A 92 8.07 -8.35 -6.90
C TRP A 92 7.60 -8.83 -5.52
N LEU A 93 7.82 -10.11 -5.21
CA LEU A 93 7.52 -10.68 -3.89
C LEU A 93 8.29 -9.94 -2.78
N LEU A 94 9.60 -9.75 -2.97
CA LEU A 94 10.45 -9.09 -1.98
C LEU A 94 10.06 -7.61 -1.78
N THR A 95 9.80 -6.89 -2.89
CA THR A 95 9.36 -5.50 -2.84
C THR A 95 8.02 -5.35 -2.12
N THR A 96 7.08 -6.28 -2.36
CA THR A 96 5.75 -6.24 -1.74
C THR A 96 5.83 -6.44 -0.23
N LEU A 97 6.63 -7.42 0.22
CA LEU A 97 6.84 -7.65 1.65
C LEU A 97 7.51 -6.45 2.32
N ILE A 98 8.62 -5.96 1.76
CA ILE A 98 9.38 -4.85 2.34
C ILE A 98 8.53 -3.58 2.41
N GLN A 99 7.83 -3.23 1.32
CA GLN A 99 6.99 -2.03 1.28
C GLN A 99 5.78 -2.14 2.22
N GLY A 100 5.12 -3.31 2.27
CA GLY A 100 4.01 -3.56 3.19
C GLY A 100 4.43 -3.46 4.65
N THR A 101 5.56 -4.06 5.01
CA THR A 101 6.13 -3.96 6.37
C THR A 101 6.51 -2.54 6.74
N LEU A 102 7.24 -1.82 5.87
CA LEU A 102 7.61 -0.42 6.12
C LEU A 102 6.39 0.46 6.31
N ARG A 103 5.33 0.23 5.51
CA ARG A 103 4.06 0.98 5.62
C ARG A 103 3.40 0.74 6.97
N PHE A 104 3.33 -0.51 7.43
CA PHE A 104 2.80 -0.80 8.75
C PHE A 104 3.59 -0.10 9.85
N ILE A 105 4.92 -0.18 9.82
CA ILE A 105 5.80 0.47 10.81
C ILE A 105 5.53 1.97 10.86
N PHE A 106 5.38 2.60 9.69
CA PHE A 106 5.05 4.02 9.58
C PHE A 106 3.67 4.34 10.18
N ILE A 107 2.62 3.59 9.84
CA ILE A 107 1.27 3.78 10.38
C ILE A 107 1.28 3.62 11.91
N TYR A 108 1.94 2.56 12.41
CA TYR A 108 2.03 2.28 13.84
C TYR A 108 2.81 3.39 14.57
N TYR A 109 3.91 3.87 14.01
CA TYR A 109 4.65 5.00 14.58
C TYR A 109 3.82 6.29 14.65
N CYS A 110 3.06 6.59 13.59
CA CYS A 110 2.15 7.72 13.55
C CYS A 110 1.06 7.60 14.62
N LEU A 111 0.52 6.40 14.80
CA LEU A 111 -0.50 6.11 15.82
C LEU A 111 0.04 6.30 17.24
N MET A 112 1.22 5.75 17.55
CA MET A 112 1.87 5.92 18.85
C MET A 112 2.21 7.39 19.12
N THR A 113 2.69 8.12 18.11
CA THR A 113 2.98 9.55 18.21
C THR A 113 1.72 10.37 18.47
N TYR A 114 0.61 10.04 17.79
CA TYR A 114 -0.68 10.70 18.01
C TYR A 114 -1.21 10.46 19.43
N GLN A 115 -0.99 9.26 19.97
CA GLN A 115 -1.39 8.88 21.33
C GLN A 115 -0.41 9.35 22.42
N SER A 116 0.68 10.03 22.05
CA SER A 116 1.76 10.44 22.97
C SER A 116 2.44 9.28 23.71
N THR A 117 2.29 8.04 23.21
CA THR A 117 2.90 6.84 23.78
C THR A 117 4.28 6.61 23.15
N LYS A 118 5.25 6.11 23.94
CA LYS A 118 6.59 5.80 23.40
C LYS A 118 6.51 4.60 22.46
N PHE A 119 7.11 4.75 21.28
CA PHE A 119 7.27 3.64 20.34
C PHE A 119 8.35 2.68 20.85
N GLU A 120 8.02 1.40 21.02
CA GLU A 120 8.92 0.37 21.54
C GLU A 120 9.12 -0.76 20.52
N TRP A 121 10.31 -0.83 19.91
CA TRP A 121 10.67 -1.86 18.93
C TRP A 121 10.61 -3.29 19.48
N LYS A 122 10.92 -3.48 20.77
CA LYS A 122 10.97 -4.81 21.42
C LYS A 122 9.66 -5.20 22.10
N SER A 123 8.60 -4.41 21.94
CA SER A 123 7.31 -4.75 22.52
C SER A 123 6.81 -6.06 21.90
N LYS A 124 6.48 -7.04 22.76
CA LYS A 124 5.84 -8.30 22.33
C LYS A 124 4.58 -8.04 21.51
N ARG A 125 3.88 -6.91 21.76
CA ARG A 125 2.69 -6.48 21.03
C ARG A 125 3.03 -6.07 19.60
N PHE A 126 4.00 -5.17 19.45
CA PHE A 126 4.48 -4.71 18.14
C PHE A 126 4.97 -5.89 17.29
N LEU A 127 5.77 -6.78 17.88
CA LEU A 127 6.26 -7.99 17.20
C LEU A 127 5.12 -8.93 16.77
N LYS A 128 4.09 -9.11 17.61
CA LYS A 128 2.93 -9.94 17.26
C LYS A 128 2.12 -9.35 16.12
N MET A 129 1.90 -8.03 16.11
CA MET A 129 1.22 -7.34 15.00
C MET A 129 2.04 -7.40 13.72
N LEU A 130 3.35 -7.16 13.81
CA LEU A 130 4.28 -7.26 12.70
C LEU A 130 4.25 -8.67 12.08
N LEU A 131 4.28 -9.71 12.91
CA LEU A 131 4.16 -11.10 12.47
C LEU A 131 2.82 -11.37 11.76
N GLY A 132 1.71 -10.90 12.34
CA GLY A 132 0.39 -11.04 11.72
C GLY A 132 0.31 -10.39 10.34
N ILE A 133 0.98 -9.26 10.15
CA ILE A 133 1.02 -8.55 8.86
C ILE A 133 1.93 -9.26 7.87
N CYS A 134 3.08 -9.77 8.30
CA CYS A 134 3.92 -10.59 7.44
C CYS A 134 3.17 -11.85 6.96
N LEU A 135 2.38 -12.49 7.84
CA LEU A 135 1.53 -13.63 7.47
C LEU A 135 0.44 -13.25 6.47
N LEU A 136 -0.28 -12.15 6.73
CA LEU A 136 -1.31 -11.63 5.83
C LEU A 136 -0.73 -11.33 4.44
N LEU A 137 0.38 -10.59 4.37
CA LEU A 137 1.03 -10.27 3.11
C LEU A 137 1.52 -11.52 2.38
N SER A 138 2.11 -12.48 3.12
CA SER A 138 2.55 -13.75 2.52
C SER A 138 1.38 -14.52 1.92
N PHE A 139 0.24 -14.59 2.63
CA PHE A 139 -0.97 -15.23 2.12
C PHE A 139 -1.50 -14.52 0.87
N SER A 140 -1.55 -13.19 0.88
CA SER A 140 -2.01 -12.37 -0.25
C SER A 140 -1.10 -12.48 -1.47
N ILE A 141 0.21 -12.63 -1.26
CA ILE A 141 1.19 -12.90 -2.32
C ILE A 141 0.95 -14.28 -2.93
N VAL A 142 0.82 -15.32 -2.11
CA VAL A 142 0.53 -16.68 -2.61
C VAL A 142 -0.78 -16.69 -3.39
N PHE A 143 -1.83 -16.06 -2.86
CA PHE A 143 -3.11 -15.94 -3.55
C PHE A 143 -2.97 -15.20 -4.89
N SER A 144 -2.18 -14.12 -4.95
CA SER A 144 -1.92 -13.38 -6.17
C SER A 144 -1.16 -14.18 -7.23
N ILE A 145 -0.30 -15.11 -6.80
CA ILE A 145 0.42 -16.01 -7.71
C ILE A 145 -0.54 -17.06 -8.28
N VAL A 146 -1.44 -17.62 -7.47
CA VAL A 146 -2.43 -18.61 -7.91
C VAL A 146 -3.52 -17.98 -8.78
N TYR A 147 -3.97 -16.77 -8.43
CA TYR A 147 -5.06 -16.06 -9.09
C TYR A 147 -4.61 -14.66 -9.55
N PRO A 148 -3.82 -14.55 -10.63
CA PRO A 148 -3.23 -13.29 -11.07
C PRO A 148 -4.27 -12.22 -11.46
N ILE A 149 -5.46 -12.63 -11.91
CA ILE A 149 -6.58 -11.73 -12.23
C ILE A 149 -6.99 -10.90 -11.00
N PHE A 150 -6.91 -11.48 -9.80
CA PHE A 150 -7.32 -10.85 -8.56
C PHE A 150 -6.15 -10.25 -7.76
N SER A 151 -4.94 -10.23 -8.33
CA SER A 151 -3.76 -9.77 -7.60
C SER A 151 -3.90 -8.33 -7.09
N SER A 152 -4.32 -7.40 -7.95
CA SER A 152 -4.46 -5.99 -7.57
C SER A 152 -5.57 -5.77 -6.50
N PRO A 153 -6.78 -6.32 -6.65
CA PRO A 153 -7.81 -6.24 -5.59
C PRO A 153 -7.38 -6.84 -4.25
N VAL A 154 -6.71 -7.98 -4.26
CA VAL A 154 -6.30 -8.70 -3.03
C VAL A 154 -5.22 -7.93 -2.28
N MET A 155 -4.25 -7.37 -3.00
CA MET A 155 -3.23 -6.50 -2.38
C MET A 155 -3.86 -5.25 -1.79
N PHE A 156 -4.77 -4.62 -2.52
CA PHE A 156 -5.50 -3.45 -2.03
C PHE A 156 -6.34 -3.75 -0.77
N LEU A 157 -7.03 -4.89 -0.74
CA LEU A 157 -7.80 -5.31 0.43
C LEU A 157 -6.87 -5.55 1.63
N SER A 158 -5.72 -6.18 1.39
CA SER A 158 -4.70 -6.41 2.42
C SER A 158 -4.22 -5.09 3.03
N ASP A 159 -4.01 -4.08 2.18
CA ASP A 159 -3.61 -2.74 2.60
C ASP A 159 -4.67 -2.06 3.47
N ILE A 160 -5.95 -2.18 3.10
CA ILE A 160 -7.07 -1.68 3.91
C ILE A 160 -7.11 -2.40 5.26
N ILE A 161 -6.93 -3.72 5.28
CA ILE A 161 -6.89 -4.51 6.51
C ILE A 161 -5.73 -4.03 7.38
N ILE A 162 -4.52 -3.86 6.85
CA ILE A 162 -3.36 -3.38 7.62
C ILE A 162 -3.64 -2.02 8.25
N ALA A 163 -4.15 -1.07 7.46
CA ALA A 163 -4.46 0.27 7.95
C ALA A 163 -5.55 0.24 9.05
N THR A 164 -6.65 -0.48 8.80
CA THR A 164 -7.80 -0.53 9.71
C THR A 164 -7.48 -1.31 10.99
N SER A 165 -6.79 -2.45 10.89
CA SER A 165 -6.40 -3.28 12.03
C SER A 165 -5.49 -2.51 12.98
N SER A 166 -4.53 -1.79 12.43
CA SER A 166 -3.57 -1.00 13.22
C SER A 166 -4.30 0.05 14.05
N VAL A 167 -5.29 0.73 13.47
CA VAL A 167 -6.07 1.77 14.16
C VAL A 167 -7.08 1.16 15.14
N TYR A 168 -7.81 0.10 14.75
CA TYR A 168 -8.89 -0.49 15.55
C TYR A 168 -8.36 -1.23 16.78
N VAL A 169 -7.30 -2.04 16.62
CA VAL A 169 -6.73 -2.81 17.74
C VAL A 169 -6.20 -1.87 18.82
N GLU A 170 -5.55 -0.77 18.44
CA GLU A 170 -5.04 0.19 19.42
C GLU A 170 -6.16 1.09 19.96
N GLY A 171 -7.07 1.56 19.10
CA GLY A 171 -8.18 2.43 19.51
C GLY A 171 -9.17 1.78 20.47
N VAL A 172 -9.55 0.52 20.24
CA VAL A 172 -10.50 -0.20 21.10
C VAL A 172 -9.89 -0.62 22.43
N LYS A 173 -8.62 -1.00 22.46
CA LYS A 173 -7.96 -1.39 23.71
C LYS A 173 -7.76 -0.22 24.65
N LEU A 174 -7.47 0.96 24.11
CA LEU A 174 -7.36 2.18 24.93
C LEU A 174 -8.69 2.60 25.53
N LYS A 175 -9.81 2.43 24.80
CA LYS A 175 -11.15 2.62 25.38
C LYS A 175 -11.37 1.67 26.57
N LYS A 176 -10.83 0.45 26.48
CA LYS A 176 -10.90 -0.54 27.55
C LYS A 176 -10.03 -0.16 28.76
N GLU A 177 -8.81 0.30 28.55
CA GLU A 177 -7.91 0.75 29.64
C GLU A 177 -8.43 2.03 30.32
N SER A 178 -9.01 2.98 29.58
CA SER A 178 -9.65 4.17 30.15
C SER A 178 -10.95 3.88 30.93
N CYS A 179 -11.64 2.76 30.64
CA CYS A 179 -12.81 2.32 31.39
C CYS A 179 -12.46 1.52 32.65
N ILE A 180 -11.25 0.95 32.74
CA ILE A 180 -10.78 0.21 33.92
C ILE A 180 -10.11 1.15 34.94
N ALA A 181 -9.64 2.33 34.51
CA ALA A 181 -9.04 3.35 35.37
C ALA A 181 -10.04 4.36 35.96
N LYS A 182 -11.35 4.14 35.80
CA LYS A 182 -12.45 4.87 36.46
C LYS A 182 -13.12 3.95 37.47
#